data_AF-A0A6V8CZD9-F1
#
_entry.id   AF-A0A6V8CZD9-F1
#
_cell.length_a   1.000
_cell.length_b   1.000
_cell.length_c   1.000
_cell.angle_alpha   90.00
_cell.angle_beta   90.00
_cell.angle_gamma   90.00
#
_symmetry.space_group_name_H-M   'P 1'
#
loop_
_entity.id
_entity.type
_entity.pdbx_description
1 polymer ?
#
loop_
_entity_poly.entity_id
_entity_poly.type
_entity_poly.pdbx_seq_one_letter_code
_entity_poly.pdbx_strand_id
1 'polypeptide(L)'
;MALIPFFFAATTAYLFWNSVVPRQLRGLQVAFQTGDKRYEVHNVTKSVDDARNLLQSKGMRFGVTTYLFALTGVLILVFEFLMTKYEFSNGYHAPSIIIALLFIAIPAIISSGSSLGAQVVKPLGDGKATLQNSDIWRNYSYVVLTIAWMIFVAIIAVLLSSQNIASPRVFSICAFVAFSPAILAYGRVLGSSWQALKQSSQKIAQGQASPFHNHQPNAKQQAIAQIVN
;
A
#
# COMPACT_ATOMS: atom_id res chain seq x y z
N MET A 1 -21.40 -8.26 24.54
CA MET A 1 -20.09 -8.91 24.80
C MET A 1 -19.03 -8.25 23.91
N ALA A 2 -18.46 -7.13 24.35
CA ALA A 2 -17.63 -6.27 23.50
C ALA A 2 -16.30 -6.90 23.04
N LEU A 3 -15.84 -7.99 23.67
CA LEU A 3 -14.53 -8.63 23.40
C LEU A 3 -14.56 -9.63 22.23
N ILE A 4 -15.74 -10.12 21.87
CA ILE A 4 -15.87 -11.18 20.85
C ILE A 4 -15.42 -10.69 19.46
N PRO A 5 -15.81 -9.49 18.98
CA PRO A 5 -15.32 -8.95 17.70
C PRO A 5 -13.80 -8.82 17.64
N PHE A 6 -13.16 -8.43 18.76
CA PHE A 6 -11.70 -8.33 18.83
C PHE A 6 -11.02 -9.70 18.71
N PHE A 7 -11.56 -10.72 19.38
CA PHE A 7 -11.00 -12.07 19.31
C PHE A 7 -11.06 -12.64 17.88
N PHE A 8 -12.21 -12.51 17.21
CA PHE A 8 -12.35 -12.96 15.82
C PHE A 8 -11.52 -12.12 14.86
N ALA A 9 -11.45 -10.80 15.03
CA ALA A 9 -10.61 -9.93 14.22
C ALA A 9 -9.13 -10.28 14.36
N ALA A 10 -8.64 -10.45 15.59
CA ALA A 10 -7.23 -10.80 15.86
C ALA A 10 -6.88 -12.19 15.29
N THR A 11 -7.76 -13.18 15.49
CA THR A 11 -7.55 -14.54 14.97
C THR A 11 -7.52 -14.54 13.44
N THR A 12 -8.47 -13.84 12.81
CA THR A 12 -8.55 -13.75 11.35
C THR A 12 -7.36 -12.99 10.77
N ALA A 13 -6.96 -11.87 11.39
CA ALA A 13 -5.78 -11.11 10.99
C ALA A 13 -4.50 -11.94 11.12
N TYR A 14 -4.36 -12.72 12.20
CA TYR A 14 -3.23 -13.63 12.40
C TYR A 14 -3.15 -14.72 11.33
N LEU A 15 -4.30 -15.35 11.00
CA LEU A 15 -4.37 -16.36 9.93
C LEU A 15 -4.02 -15.75 8.57
N PHE A 16 -4.53 -14.55 8.30
CA PHE A 16 -4.23 -13.82 7.06
C PHE A 16 -2.75 -13.51 6.94
N TRP A 17 -2.14 -13.02 8.02
CA TRP A 17 -0.70 -12.72 8.09
C TRP A 17 0.16 -13.96 7.88
N ASN A 18 -0.12 -15.06 8.58
CA ASN A 18 0.76 -16.24 8.53
C ASN A 18 0.59 -17.04 7.23
N SER A 19 -0.61 -17.03 6.63
CA SER A 19 -0.95 -17.93 5.52
C SER A 19 -1.11 -17.22 4.19
N VAL A 20 -1.80 -16.07 4.15
CA VAL A 20 -2.19 -15.44 2.89
C VAL A 20 -1.08 -14.52 2.39
N VAL A 21 -0.61 -13.59 3.21
CA VAL A 21 0.38 -12.57 2.78
C VAL A 21 1.65 -13.18 2.18
N PRO A 22 2.31 -14.17 2.81
CA PRO A 22 3.55 -14.74 2.28
C PRO A 22 3.32 -15.53 0.98
N ARG A 23 2.14 -16.15 0.83
CA ARG A 23 1.77 -16.88 -0.40
C ARG A 23 1.54 -15.94 -1.58
N GLN A 24 0.93 -14.77 -1.34
CA GLN A 24 0.72 -13.76 -2.37
C GLN A 24 2.03 -13.13 -2.87
N LEU A 25 3.06 -13.13 -2.03
CA LEU A 25 4.37 -12.58 -2.36
C LEU A 25 5.36 -13.64 -2.86
N ARG A 26 4.92 -14.86 -3.14
CA ARG A 26 5.75 -15.91 -3.73
C ARG A 26 5.98 -15.61 -5.21
N GLY A 27 7.24 -15.53 -5.64
CA GLY A 27 7.59 -15.21 -7.03
C GLY A 27 7.58 -13.71 -7.31
N LEU A 28 7.83 -12.88 -6.29
CA LEU A 28 7.91 -11.44 -6.44
C LEU A 28 9.10 -11.09 -7.33
N GLN A 29 8.83 -10.34 -8.39
CA GLN A 29 9.83 -9.89 -9.36
C GLN A 29 9.91 -8.37 -9.35
N VAL A 30 11.13 -7.85 -9.40
CA VAL A 30 11.39 -6.41 -9.54
C VAL A 30 12.15 -6.19 -10.85
N ALA A 31 11.67 -5.24 -11.64
CA ALA A 31 12.30 -4.84 -12.90
C ALA A 31 13.06 -3.53 -12.71
N PHE A 32 14.36 -3.54 -12.95
CA PHE A 32 15.22 -2.36 -12.97
C PHE A 32 15.41 -1.88 -14.41
N GLN A 33 15.33 -0.57 -14.62
CA GLN A 33 15.60 0.01 -15.94
C GLN A 33 17.10 0.23 -16.10
N THR A 34 17.75 -0.55 -16.97
CA THR A 34 19.20 -0.48 -17.25
C THR A 34 19.52 0.36 -18.49
N GLY A 35 18.51 0.74 -19.29
CA GLY A 35 18.66 1.64 -20.44
C GLY A 35 17.32 2.05 -21.04
N ASP A 36 17.35 2.72 -22.21
CA ASP A 36 16.13 3.10 -22.91
C ASP A 36 15.31 1.85 -23.28
N LYS A 37 14.17 1.68 -22.61
CA LYS A 37 13.32 0.49 -22.69
C LYS A 37 14.11 -0.82 -22.54
N ARG A 38 15.09 -0.88 -21.63
CA ARG A 38 15.74 -2.16 -21.26
C ARG A 38 15.55 -2.39 -19.78
N TYR A 39 14.92 -3.51 -19.45
CA TYR A 39 14.65 -3.92 -18.09
C TYR A 39 15.42 -5.19 -17.74
N GLU A 40 15.98 -5.21 -16.54
CA GLU A 40 16.57 -6.38 -15.92
C GLU A 40 15.66 -6.81 -14.77
N VAL A 41 15.21 -8.07 -14.78
CA VAL A 41 14.25 -8.57 -13.80
C VAL A 41 14.97 -9.47 -12.80
N HIS A 42 14.87 -9.10 -11.52
CA HIS A 42 15.43 -9.87 -10.42
C HIS A 42 14.29 -10.50 -9.63
N ASN A 43 14.40 -11.80 -9.38
CA ASN A 43 13.47 -12.50 -8.48
C ASN A 43 13.85 -12.15 -7.03
N VAL A 44 12.95 -11.46 -6.33
CA VAL A 44 13.15 -11.09 -4.93
C VAL A 44 12.77 -12.24 -4.00
N THR A 45 11.77 -13.04 -4.37
CA THR A 45 11.34 -14.21 -3.59
C THR A 45 11.15 -15.42 -4.50
N LYS A 46 11.69 -16.59 -4.12
CA LYS A 46 11.47 -17.85 -4.84
C LYS A 46 10.50 -18.74 -4.08
N SER A 47 10.59 -18.73 -2.75
CA SER A 47 9.74 -19.51 -1.85
C SER A 47 8.83 -18.64 -0.98
N VAL A 48 7.88 -19.28 -0.29
CA VAL A 48 7.04 -18.64 0.73
C VAL A 48 7.89 -18.20 1.94
N ASP A 49 8.94 -18.96 2.26
CA ASP A 49 9.86 -18.65 3.35
C ASP A 49 10.72 -17.43 3.04
N ASP A 50 11.17 -17.27 1.79
CA ASP A 50 11.86 -16.05 1.35
C ASP A 50 10.97 -14.82 1.51
N ALA A 51 9.70 -14.93 1.12
CA ALA A 51 8.72 -13.87 1.29
C ALA A 51 8.50 -13.55 2.78
N ARG A 52 8.42 -14.57 3.65
CA ARG A 52 8.30 -14.38 5.10
C ARG A 52 9.52 -13.66 5.67
N ASN A 53 10.73 -14.07 5.29
CA ASN A 53 11.98 -13.45 5.71
C ASN A 53 12.07 -11.99 5.25
N LEU A 54 11.66 -11.70 4.01
CA LEU A 54 11.60 -10.35 3.47
C LEU A 54 10.64 -9.46 4.27
N LEU A 55 9.44 -9.96 4.57
CA LEU A 55 8.44 -9.23 5.35
C LEU A 55 8.89 -8.98 6.80
N GLN A 56 9.70 -9.87 7.35
CA GLN A 56 10.31 -9.74 8.67
C GLN A 56 11.58 -8.89 8.69
N SER A 57 12.02 -8.35 7.54
CA SER A 57 13.17 -7.45 7.49
C SER A 57 12.88 -6.09 8.15
N LYS A 58 13.91 -5.44 8.70
CA LYS A 58 13.79 -4.18 9.45
C LYS A 58 13.09 -3.07 8.65
N GLY A 59 13.30 -3.02 7.33
CA GLY A 59 12.66 -2.03 6.45
C GLY A 59 11.18 -2.30 6.16
N MET A 60 10.75 -3.56 6.15
CA MET A 60 9.39 -3.95 5.76
C MET A 60 8.43 -4.06 6.95
N ARG A 61 8.95 -4.32 8.16
CA ARG A 61 8.16 -4.45 9.40
C ARG A 61 7.20 -3.30 9.63
N PHE A 62 7.62 -2.07 9.35
CA PHE A 62 6.78 -0.89 9.57
C PHE A 62 5.55 -0.88 8.64
N GLY A 63 5.76 -1.12 7.34
CA GLY A 63 4.66 -1.19 6.36
C GLY A 63 3.72 -2.35 6.65
N VAL A 64 4.27 -3.51 6.98
CA VAL A 64 3.51 -4.70 7.39
C VAL A 64 2.65 -4.42 8.62
N THR A 65 3.23 -3.84 9.67
CA THR A 65 2.51 -3.56 10.91
C THR A 65 1.37 -2.58 10.63
N THR A 66 1.66 -1.49 9.91
CA THR A 66 0.66 -0.49 9.49
C THR A 66 -0.50 -1.12 8.72
N TYR A 67 -0.21 -2.05 7.80
CA TYR A 67 -1.21 -2.84 7.09
C TYR A 67 -2.04 -3.72 8.02
N LEU A 68 -1.41 -4.45 8.94
CA LEU A 68 -2.11 -5.32 9.88
C LEU A 68 -3.01 -4.55 10.85
N PHE A 69 -2.60 -3.35 11.28
CA PHE A 69 -3.46 -2.45 12.06
C PHE A 69 -4.72 -2.08 11.28
N ALA A 70 -4.57 -1.60 10.04
CA ALA A 70 -5.71 -1.24 9.19
C ALA A 70 -6.64 -2.43 8.93
N LEU A 71 -6.08 -3.59 8.57
CA LEU A 71 -6.83 -4.82 8.34
C LEU A 71 -7.61 -5.23 9.60
N THR A 72 -6.95 -5.20 10.77
CA THR A 72 -7.59 -5.56 12.04
C THR A 72 -8.72 -4.58 12.37
N GLY A 73 -8.53 -3.27 12.17
CA GLY A 73 -9.58 -2.27 12.34
C GLY A 73 -10.81 -2.54 11.47
N VAL A 74 -10.60 -2.82 10.19
CA VAL A 74 -11.69 -3.19 9.27
C VAL A 74 -12.38 -4.48 9.72
N LEU A 75 -11.62 -5.50 10.13
CA LEU A 75 -12.18 -6.76 10.63
C LEU A 75 -13.01 -6.56 11.90
N ILE A 76 -12.59 -5.68 12.82
CA ILE A 76 -13.38 -5.34 14.02
C ILE A 76 -14.74 -4.76 13.58
N LEU A 77 -14.77 -3.80 12.64
CA LEU A 77 -16.04 -3.25 12.13
C LEU A 77 -16.90 -4.32 11.47
N VAL A 78 -16.31 -5.20 10.67
CA VAL A 78 -17.02 -6.30 10.01
C VAL A 78 -17.63 -7.25 11.04
N PHE A 79 -16.86 -7.69 12.04
CA PHE A 79 -17.39 -8.58 13.07
C PHE A 79 -18.41 -7.91 13.98
N GLU A 80 -18.25 -6.62 14.30
CA GLU A 80 -19.25 -5.84 15.03
C GLU A 80 -20.57 -5.76 14.24
N PHE A 81 -20.48 -5.49 12.94
CA PHE A 81 -21.63 -5.47 12.04
C PHE A 81 -22.30 -6.84 11.96
N LEU A 82 -21.54 -7.92 11.79
CA LEU A 82 -22.09 -9.28 11.72
C LEU A 82 -22.76 -9.69 13.04
N MET A 83 -22.14 -9.39 14.18
CA MET A 83 -22.71 -9.68 15.51
C MET A 83 -24.03 -8.95 15.73
N THR A 84 -24.13 -7.70 15.28
CA THR A 84 -25.37 -6.92 15.36
C THR A 84 -26.42 -7.46 14.39
N LYS A 85 -26.02 -7.83 13.16
CA LYS A 85 -26.92 -8.34 12.12
C LYS A 85 -27.51 -9.72 12.45
N TYR A 86 -26.77 -10.58 13.12
CA TYR A 86 -27.22 -11.91 13.54
C TYR A 86 -27.75 -11.94 14.98
N GLU A 87 -28.06 -10.79 15.57
CA GLU A 87 -28.68 -10.65 16.91
C GLU A 87 -27.85 -11.24 18.07
N PHE A 88 -26.54 -11.47 17.86
CA PHE A 88 -25.61 -11.84 18.94
C PHE A 88 -25.24 -10.65 19.83
N SER A 89 -25.57 -9.43 19.42
CA SER A 89 -25.35 -8.19 20.16
C SER A 89 -26.59 -7.29 20.13
N ASN A 90 -26.88 -6.63 21.25
CA ASN A 90 -27.99 -5.67 21.40
C ASN A 90 -27.75 -4.33 20.66
N GLY A 91 -26.68 -4.24 19.88
CA GLY A 91 -26.29 -3.05 19.14
C GLY A 91 -24.78 -2.92 18.96
N TYR A 92 -24.37 -1.79 18.42
CA TYR A 92 -22.97 -1.43 18.22
C TYR A 92 -22.32 -0.96 19.52
N HIS A 93 -21.21 -1.58 19.90
CA HIS A 93 -20.44 -1.16 21.05
C HIS A 93 -19.55 0.05 20.68
N ALA A 94 -19.79 1.20 21.31
CA ALA A 94 -19.00 2.41 21.05
C ALA A 94 -17.48 2.21 21.20
N PRO A 95 -16.96 1.48 22.21
CA PRO A 95 -15.52 1.24 22.34
C PRO A 95 -14.92 0.46 21.17
N SER A 96 -15.63 -0.52 20.60
CA SER A 96 -15.12 -1.32 19.48
C SER A 96 -15.06 -0.48 18.20
N ILE A 97 -16.07 0.35 17.94
CA ILE A 97 -16.05 1.30 16.83
C ILE A 97 -14.89 2.29 16.97
N ILE A 98 -14.68 2.89 18.15
CA ILE A 98 -13.60 3.86 18.36
C ILE A 98 -12.23 3.22 18.10
N ILE A 99 -11.97 2.03 18.66
CA ILE A 99 -10.70 1.34 18.46
C ILE A 99 -10.52 0.96 16.98
N ALA A 100 -11.57 0.49 16.32
CA ALA A 100 -11.52 0.14 14.91
C ALA A 100 -11.21 1.36 14.02
N LEU A 101 -11.86 2.50 14.30
CA LEU A 101 -11.61 3.75 13.58
C LEU A 101 -10.17 4.26 13.81
N LEU A 102 -9.63 4.15 15.02
CA LEU A 102 -8.22 4.49 15.29
C LEU A 102 -7.27 3.58 14.49
N PHE A 103 -7.57 2.28 14.44
CA PHE A 103 -6.78 1.29 13.71
C PHE A 103 -6.83 1.50 12.19
N ILE A 104 -7.85 2.17 11.67
CA ILE A 104 -7.94 2.56 10.26
C ILE A 104 -7.29 3.93 10.02
N ALA A 105 -7.59 4.92 10.88
CA ALA A 105 -7.17 6.30 10.70
C ALA A 105 -5.66 6.51 10.87
N ILE A 106 -5.03 5.86 11.86
CA ILE A 106 -3.59 6.01 12.10
C ILE A 106 -2.78 5.51 10.88
N PRO A 107 -2.98 4.28 10.38
CA PRO A 107 -2.37 3.82 9.14
C PRO A 107 -2.65 4.69 7.92
N ALA A 108 -3.87 5.18 7.79
CA ALA A 108 -4.25 6.08 6.70
C ALA A 108 -3.40 7.36 6.67
N ILE A 109 -3.21 8.01 7.82
CA ILE A 109 -2.40 9.22 7.96
C ILE A 109 -0.92 8.91 7.67
N ILE A 110 -0.39 7.83 8.26
CA ILE A 110 0.99 7.38 8.03
C ILE A 110 1.24 7.07 6.55
N SER A 111 0.29 6.42 5.87
CA SER A 111 0.38 6.08 4.46
C SER A 111 0.42 7.32 3.57
N SER A 112 -0.41 8.32 3.86
CA SER A 112 -0.39 9.58 3.12
C SER A 112 0.93 10.33 3.33
N GLY A 113 1.35 10.44 4.59
CA GLY A 113 2.59 11.11 4.98
C GLY A 113 3.85 10.51 4.36
N SER A 114 3.99 9.19 4.46
CA SER A 114 5.11 8.46 3.85
C SER A 114 5.13 8.57 2.32
N SER A 115 3.95 8.56 1.68
CA SER A 115 3.83 8.72 0.22
C SER A 115 4.22 10.12 -0.24
N LEU A 116 3.77 11.15 0.48
CA LEU A 116 4.13 12.55 0.22
C LEU A 116 5.64 12.77 0.43
N GLY A 117 6.16 12.22 1.52
CA GLY A 117 7.57 12.21 1.83
C GLY A 117 8.43 11.64 0.70
N ALA A 118 8.06 10.46 0.20
CA ALA A 118 8.78 9.81 -0.90
C ALA A 118 8.74 10.60 -2.23
N GLN A 119 7.76 11.49 -2.41
CA GLN A 119 7.64 12.34 -3.59
C GLN A 119 8.44 13.64 -3.46
N VAL A 120 8.50 14.22 -2.25
CA VAL A 120 9.12 15.53 -2.00
C VAL A 120 10.60 15.40 -1.61
N VAL A 121 10.94 14.43 -0.78
CA VAL A 121 12.31 14.22 -0.29
C VAL A 121 13.09 13.41 -1.34
N LYS A 122 13.97 14.09 -2.08
CA LYS A 122 14.83 13.44 -3.09
C LYS A 122 15.65 12.31 -2.44
N PRO A 123 15.75 11.12 -3.06
CA PRO A 123 16.73 10.13 -2.62
C PRO A 123 18.13 10.73 -2.80
N LEU A 124 19.00 10.59 -1.80
CA LEU A 124 20.41 10.94 -1.91
C LEU A 124 20.99 10.16 -3.09
N GLY A 125 21.34 10.84 -4.17
CA GLY A 125 22.15 10.26 -5.23
C GLY A 125 23.52 9.90 -4.69
N ASP A 126 24.22 8.98 -5.36
CA ASP A 126 25.58 8.45 -5.07
C ASP A 126 26.70 9.51 -5.00
N GLY A 127 26.52 10.55 -4.20
CA GLY A 127 27.47 11.63 -3.95
C GLY A 127 27.88 11.63 -2.49
N LYS A 128 28.93 10.86 -2.19
CA LYS A 128 29.85 10.94 -1.05
C LYS A 128 29.37 11.65 0.24
N ALA A 129 29.42 10.85 1.31
CA ALA A 129 29.66 11.25 2.70
C ALA A 129 28.52 11.99 3.45
N THR A 130 27.66 11.21 4.13
CA THR A 130 27.26 11.32 5.56
C THR A 130 26.08 10.38 5.85
N LEU A 131 26.32 9.07 5.76
CA LEU A 131 25.31 8.00 5.93
C LEU A 131 24.74 7.87 7.36
N GLN A 132 25.29 8.58 8.34
CA GLN A 132 24.91 8.41 9.75
C GLN A 132 24.02 9.53 10.30
N ASN A 133 23.92 10.66 9.59
CA ASN A 133 23.10 11.81 10.02
C ASN A 133 21.84 11.99 9.17
N SER A 134 21.70 11.26 8.06
CA SER A 134 20.59 11.41 7.10
C SER A 134 19.28 10.79 7.58
N ASP A 135 19.32 9.72 8.39
CA ASP A 135 18.11 8.97 8.79
C ASP A 135 17.20 9.76 9.74
N ILE A 136 17.77 10.49 10.71
CA ILE A 136 17.01 11.29 11.68
C ILE A 136 16.35 12.50 10.99
N TRP A 137 17.12 13.23 10.18
CA TRP A 137 16.62 14.39 9.44
C TRP A 137 15.55 13.99 8.42
N ARG A 138 15.70 12.84 7.75
CA ARG A 138 14.70 12.32 6.82
C ARG A 138 13.41 11.89 7.53
N ASN A 139 13.50 11.20 8.66
CA ASN A 139 12.32 10.85 9.46
C ASN A 139 11.62 12.10 9.99
N TYR A 140 12.38 13.10 10.44
CA TYR A 140 11.84 14.39 10.87
C TYR A 140 11.11 15.10 9.72
N SER A 141 11.72 15.17 8.53
CA SER A 141 11.09 15.74 7.34
C SER A 141 9.78 15.04 6.98
N TYR A 142 9.70 13.71 7.08
CA TYR A 142 8.45 12.98 6.86
C TYR A 142 7.36 13.35 7.86
N VAL A 143 7.70 13.44 9.15
CA VAL A 143 6.73 13.82 10.19
C VAL A 143 6.22 15.25 9.97
N VAL A 144 7.13 16.21 9.78
CA VAL A 144 6.77 17.62 9.55
C VAL A 144 5.90 17.77 8.31
N LEU A 145 6.24 17.10 7.22
CA LEU A 145 5.49 17.16 5.98
C LEU A 145 4.11 16.53 6.12
N THR A 146 3.98 15.44 6.89
CA THR A 146 2.68 14.83 7.21
C THR A 146 1.80 15.77 8.01
N ILE A 147 2.36 16.41 9.05
CA ILE A 147 1.63 17.37 9.88
C ILE A 147 1.17 18.56 9.03
N ALA A 148 2.08 19.14 8.24
CA ALA A 148 1.77 20.25 7.34
C ALA A 148 0.65 19.88 6.34
N TRP A 149 0.69 18.66 5.80
CA TRP A 149 -0.34 18.16 4.89
C TRP A 149 -1.70 18.01 5.57
N MET A 150 -1.74 17.45 6.79
CA MET A 150 -3.00 17.32 7.53
C MET A 150 -3.56 18.68 7.96
N ILE A 151 -2.70 19.65 8.30
CA ILE A 151 -3.10 21.04 8.55
C ILE A 151 -3.71 21.65 7.28
N PHE A 152 -3.09 21.44 6.12
CA PHE A 152 -3.62 21.91 4.84
C PHE A 152 -5.01 21.33 4.53
N VAL A 153 -5.21 20.02 4.76
CA VAL A 153 -6.52 19.37 4.64
C VAL A 153 -7.54 19.98 5.61
N ALA A 154 -7.15 20.28 6.84
CA ALA A 154 -8.01 20.91 7.84
C ALA A 154 -8.41 22.34 7.44
N ILE A 155 -7.48 23.13 6.88
CA ILE A 155 -7.77 24.46 6.33
C ILE A 155 -8.81 24.36 5.22
N ILE A 156 -8.67 23.39 4.30
CA ILE A 156 -9.68 23.14 3.25
C ILE A 156 -11.04 22.81 3.89
N ALA A 157 -11.08 21.97 4.92
CA ALA A 157 -12.32 21.60 5.60
C ALA A 157 -13.03 22.83 6.19
N VAL A 158 -12.29 23.73 6.84
CA VAL A 158 -12.83 24.97 7.42
C VAL A 158 -13.33 25.91 6.33
N LEU A 159 -12.55 26.11 5.26
CA LEU A 159 -12.93 26.98 4.13
C LEU A 159 -14.19 26.48 3.39
N LEU A 160 -14.32 25.17 3.19
CA LEU A 160 -15.50 24.60 2.54
C LEU A 160 -16.73 24.68 3.46
N SER A 161 -16.52 24.47 4.77
CA SER A 161 -17.61 24.58 5.76
C SER A 161 -18.11 26.02 5.90
N SER A 162 -17.25 27.03 5.79
CA SER A 162 -17.66 28.44 5.82
C SER A 162 -18.48 28.86 4.61
N GLN A 163 -18.43 28.09 3.51
CA GLN A 163 -19.21 28.32 2.29
C GLN A 163 -20.57 27.59 2.31
N ASN A 164 -21.03 27.12 3.48
CA ASN A 164 -22.28 26.37 3.66
C ASN A 164 -22.37 25.09 2.78
N ILE A 165 -21.24 24.47 2.47
CA ILE A 165 -21.21 23.20 1.73
C ILE A 165 -21.64 22.07 2.67
N ALA A 166 -22.51 21.18 2.17
CA ALA A 166 -23.00 20.03 2.93
C ALA A 166 -21.84 19.15 3.49
N SER A 167 -21.92 18.77 4.77
CA SER A 167 -20.87 18.02 5.48
C SER A 167 -20.40 16.74 4.77
N PRO A 168 -21.25 15.91 4.13
CA PRO A 168 -20.79 14.73 3.40
C PRO A 168 -19.89 15.08 2.22
N ARG A 169 -20.14 16.23 1.56
CA ARG A 169 -19.33 16.72 0.44
C ARG A 169 -17.98 17.24 0.92
N VAL A 170 -17.97 18.00 2.03
CA VAL A 170 -16.72 18.45 2.67
C VAL A 170 -15.86 17.25 3.04
N PHE A 171 -16.43 16.24 3.70
CA PHE A 171 -15.72 15.02 4.07
C PHE A 171 -15.13 14.31 2.86
N SER A 172 -15.90 14.15 1.78
CA SER A 172 -15.43 13.45 0.56
C SER A 172 -14.25 14.19 -0.09
N ILE A 173 -14.31 15.52 -0.19
CA ILE A 173 -13.23 16.34 -0.74
C ILE A 173 -11.99 16.26 0.16
N CYS A 174 -12.15 16.46 1.46
CA CYS A 174 -11.03 16.39 2.41
C CYS A 174 -10.40 15.01 2.45
N ALA A 175 -11.18 13.93 2.40
CA ALA A 175 -10.66 12.57 2.32
C ALA A 175 -9.87 12.37 1.03
N PHE A 176 -10.40 12.78 -0.12
CA PHE A 176 -9.68 12.69 -1.39
C PHE A 176 -8.35 13.46 -1.37
N VAL A 177 -8.35 14.70 -0.86
CA VAL A 177 -7.12 15.50 -0.74
C VAL A 177 -6.14 14.83 0.23
N ALA A 178 -6.61 14.38 1.40
CA ALA A 178 -5.78 13.68 2.38
C ALA A 178 -5.09 12.46 1.78
N PHE A 179 -5.77 11.68 0.94
CA PHE A 179 -5.21 10.48 0.29
C PHE A 179 -4.52 10.73 -1.05
N SER A 180 -4.59 11.94 -1.61
CA SER A 180 -4.03 12.24 -2.92
C SER A 180 -2.53 11.94 -3.06
N PRO A 181 -1.65 12.13 -2.04
CA PRO A 181 -0.25 11.74 -2.19
C PRO A 181 -0.07 10.24 -2.40
N ALA A 182 -0.85 9.41 -1.70
CA ALA A 182 -0.81 7.96 -1.88
C ALA A 182 -1.31 7.57 -3.27
N ILE A 183 -2.42 8.16 -3.73
CA ILE A 183 -2.98 7.92 -5.08
C ILE A 183 -1.95 8.25 -6.16
N LEU A 184 -1.28 9.40 -6.07
CA LEU A 184 -0.25 9.80 -7.04
C LEU A 184 0.99 8.91 -6.99
N ALA A 185 1.44 8.51 -5.79
CA ALA A 185 2.56 7.59 -5.63
C ALA A 185 2.27 6.24 -6.31
N TYR A 186 1.10 5.67 -6.04
CA TYR A 186 0.66 4.43 -6.69
C TYR A 186 0.51 4.60 -8.21
N GLY A 187 -0.07 5.72 -8.67
CA GLY A 187 -0.20 6.03 -10.10
C GLY A 187 1.15 6.04 -10.82
N ARG A 188 2.18 6.64 -10.21
CA ARG A 188 3.55 6.66 -10.77
C ARG A 188 4.17 5.26 -10.86
N VAL A 189 4.01 4.45 -9.81
CA VAL A 189 4.55 3.07 -9.76
C VAL A 189 3.82 2.15 -10.75
N LEU A 190 2.49 2.26 -10.82
CA LEU A 190 1.69 1.50 -11.80
C LEU A 190 2.07 1.93 -13.22
N GLY A 191 2.22 3.23 -13.48
CA GLY A 191 2.62 3.76 -14.78
C GLY A 191 3.98 3.23 -15.26
N SER A 192 5.00 3.20 -14.39
CA SER A 192 6.32 2.65 -14.75
C SER A 192 6.28 1.13 -14.96
N SER A 193 5.55 0.40 -14.11
CA SER A 193 5.40 -1.05 -14.25
C SER A 193 4.63 -1.44 -15.54
N TRP A 194 3.65 -0.63 -15.95
CA TRP A 194 2.87 -0.85 -17.17
C TRP A 194 3.74 -0.82 -18.42
N GLN A 195 4.70 0.10 -18.50
CA GLN A 195 5.61 0.17 -19.63
C GLN A 195 6.49 -1.08 -19.75
N ALA A 196 6.99 -1.58 -18.62
CA ALA A 196 7.78 -2.81 -18.58
C ALA A 196 6.94 -4.04 -18.99
N LEU A 197 5.69 -4.13 -18.51
CA LEU A 197 4.76 -5.19 -18.88
C LEU A 197 4.38 -5.13 -20.37
N LYS A 198 4.04 -3.95 -20.89
CA LYS A 198 3.72 -3.77 -22.31
C LYS A 198 4.90 -4.18 -23.19
N GLN A 199 6.12 -3.79 -22.81
CA GLN A 199 7.31 -4.21 -23.54
C GLN A 199 7.52 -5.74 -23.47
N SER A 200 7.29 -6.34 -22.30
CA SER A 200 7.34 -7.80 -22.15
C SER A 200 6.38 -8.49 -23.12
N SER A 201 5.12 -8.04 -23.17
CA SER A 201 4.10 -8.56 -24.08
C SER A 201 4.49 -8.38 -25.55
N GLN A 202 5.07 -7.23 -25.93
CA GLN A 202 5.57 -7.00 -27.29
C GLN A 202 6.65 -7.99 -27.70
N LYS A 203 7.62 -8.27 -26.82
CA LYS A 203 8.69 -9.26 -27.10
C LYS A 203 8.14 -10.68 -27.21
N ILE A 204 7.20 -11.04 -26.34
CA ILE A 204 6.53 -12.35 -26.38
C ILE A 204 5.74 -12.52 -27.68
N ALA A 205 5.03 -11.48 -28.13
CA ALA A 205 4.28 -11.48 -29.39
C ALA A 205 5.19 -11.66 -30.62
N GLN A 206 6.45 -11.23 -30.54
CA GLN A 206 7.49 -11.39 -31.57
C GLN A 206 8.25 -12.73 -31.46
N GLY A 207 7.87 -13.61 -30.53
CA GLY A 207 8.55 -14.90 -30.31
C GLY A 207 9.89 -14.80 -29.57
N GLN A 208 10.22 -13.64 -29.01
CA GLN A 208 11.48 -13.41 -28.29
C GLN A 208 11.30 -13.65 -26.79
N ALA A 209 12.37 -14.08 -26.12
CA ALA A 209 12.39 -14.16 -24.66
C ALA A 209 12.20 -12.76 -24.06
N SER A 210 11.37 -12.67 -23.02
CA SER A 210 11.11 -11.42 -22.33
C SER A 210 11.93 -11.32 -21.04
N PRO A 211 12.22 -10.11 -20.53
CA PRO A 211 12.91 -9.97 -19.26
C PRO A 211 12.21 -10.69 -18.09
N PHE A 212 10.87 -10.79 -18.14
CA PHE A 212 10.06 -11.48 -17.12
C PHE A 212 9.96 -12.99 -17.37
N HIS A 213 10.12 -13.42 -18.62
CA HIS A 213 10.07 -14.80 -19.05
C HIS A 213 11.32 -15.13 -19.85
N ASN A 214 12.37 -15.59 -19.14
CA ASN A 214 13.67 -15.92 -19.73
C ASN A 214 13.68 -17.28 -20.48
N HIS A 215 12.58 -17.58 -21.18
CA HIS A 215 12.41 -18.75 -22.03
C HIS A 215 11.71 -18.33 -23.33
N GLN A 216 11.92 -19.09 -24.41
CA GLN A 216 11.20 -18.82 -25.66
C GLN A 216 9.70 -19.08 -25.47
N PRO A 217 8.83 -18.14 -25.88
CA PRO A 217 7.40 -18.26 -25.67
C PRO A 217 6.79 -19.30 -26.61
N ASN A 218 5.92 -20.14 -26.06
CA ASN A 218 5.17 -21.14 -26.82
C ASN A 218 4.13 -20.48 -27.75
N ALA A 219 3.70 -21.14 -28.82
CA ALA A 219 2.74 -20.59 -29.80
C ALA A 219 1.44 -20.06 -29.15
N LYS A 220 0.96 -20.72 -28.09
CA LYS A 220 -0.19 -20.26 -27.30
C LYS A 220 0.09 -18.94 -26.57
N GLN A 221 1.29 -18.79 -26.00
CA GLN A 221 1.69 -17.56 -25.31
C GLN A 221 1.89 -16.41 -26.30
N GLN A 222 2.39 -16.70 -27.50
CA GLN A 222 2.52 -15.72 -28.59
C GLN A 222 1.15 -15.22 -29.07
N ALA A 223 0.19 -16.13 -29.28
CA ALA A 223 -1.18 -15.77 -29.67
C ALA A 223 -1.88 -14.90 -28.62
N ILE A 224 -1.76 -15.26 -27.33
CA ILE A 224 -2.30 -14.44 -26.23
C ILE A 224 -1.62 -13.06 -26.20
N ALA A 225 -0.30 -13.01 -26.35
CA ALA A 225 0.43 -11.75 -26.34
C ALA A 225 0.07 -10.84 -27.51
N GLN A 226 -0.27 -11.39 -28.69
CA GLN A 226 -0.74 -10.61 -29.85
C GLN A 226 -2.13 -10.00 -29.63
N ILE A 227 -3.00 -10.66 -28.87
CA ILE A 227 -4.35 -10.15 -28.54
C ILE A 227 -4.27 -9.00 -27.51
N VAL A 228 -3.30 -9.06 -26.60
CA VAL A 228 -3.14 -8.09 -25.49
C VAL A 228 -2.43 -6.79 -25.95
N ASN A 229 -1.82 -6.78 -27.14
CA ASN A 229 -0.91 -5.72 -27.59
C ASN A 229 -1.60 -4.57 -28.31
#